data_AF-A0A2A9EXJ3-F1
#
_entry.id   AF-A0A2A9EXJ3-F1
#
_cell.length_a   1.000
_cell.length_b   1.000
_cell.length_c   1.000
_cell.angle_alpha   90.00
_cell.angle_beta   90.00
_cell.angle_gamma   90.00
#
_symmetry.space_group_name_H-M   'P 1'
#
loop_
_entity.id
_entity.type
_entity.pdbx_description
1 polymer ?
#
loop_
_entity_poly.entity_id
_entity_poly.type
_entity_poly.pdbx_seq_one_letter_code
_entity_poly.pdbx_strand_id
1 'polypeptide(L)'
;MRPVRGASTRQEARGEAYRAARSNLTALQASLPAFSTLSYTEVLLTLEAATDLPIPAAEPVATGDRDRLYVHARSAVERLAEHGDRLGLELVIADLDAVWSDDVRTGGAGDLP
;
A
#
# COMPACT_ATOMS: atom_id res chain seq x y z
N MET A 1 -7.00 -3.32 -38.63
CA MET A 1 -6.27 -3.73 -37.41
C MET A 1 -6.83 -2.91 -36.25
N ARG A 2 -7.75 -3.47 -35.44
CA ARG A 2 -8.37 -2.76 -34.30
C ARG A 2 -7.50 -2.99 -33.06
N PRO A 3 -7.22 -1.97 -32.22
CA PRO A 3 -6.39 -2.16 -31.05
C PRO A 3 -7.14 -2.91 -29.93
N VAL A 4 -6.33 -3.63 -29.15
CA VAL A 4 -6.65 -4.49 -28.02
C VAL A 4 -7.15 -3.64 -26.84
N ARG A 5 -8.42 -3.23 -26.86
CA ARG A 5 -9.03 -2.38 -25.80
C ARG A 5 -8.94 -2.97 -24.38
N GLY A 6 -8.85 -4.29 -24.25
CA GLY A 6 -8.79 -4.99 -22.96
C GLY A 6 -7.41 -5.00 -22.27
N ALA A 7 -6.32 -4.83 -23.01
CA ALA A 7 -4.97 -4.84 -22.44
C ALA A 7 -4.57 -3.48 -21.88
N SER A 8 -4.93 -2.39 -22.58
CA SER A 8 -4.69 -1.00 -22.11
C SER A 8 -5.42 -0.73 -20.79
N THR A 9 -6.69 -1.14 -20.70
CA THR A 9 -7.53 -0.94 -19.52
C THR A 9 -7.04 -1.70 -18.29
N ARG A 10 -6.52 -2.93 -18.46
CA ARG A 10 -5.93 -3.70 -17.35
C ARG A 10 -4.61 -3.08 -16.87
N GLN A 11 -3.77 -2.62 -17.80
CA GLN A 11 -2.50 -1.96 -17.45
C GLN A 11 -2.73 -0.62 -16.74
N GLU A 12 -3.71 0.16 -17.21
CA GLU A 12 -4.14 1.41 -16.56
C GLU A 12 -4.67 1.15 -15.15
N ALA A 13 -5.56 0.16 -14.98
CA ALA A 13 -6.10 -0.23 -13.68
C ALA A 13 -4.99 -0.70 -12.71
N ARG A 14 -4.02 -1.47 -13.22
CA ARG A 14 -2.85 -1.91 -12.45
C ARG A 14 -1.99 -0.72 -12.01
N GLY A 15 -1.74 0.22 -12.91
CA GLY A 15 -1.00 1.46 -12.61
C GLY A 15 -1.71 2.35 -11.60
N GLU A 16 -3.04 2.46 -11.69
CA GLU A 16 -3.87 3.20 -10.73
C GLU A 16 -3.86 2.54 -9.35
N ALA A 17 -4.01 1.21 -9.29
CA ALA A 17 -3.92 0.47 -8.04
C ALA A 17 -2.54 0.61 -7.38
N TYR A 18 -1.45 0.56 -8.16
CA TYR A 18 -0.10 0.76 -7.63
C TYR A 18 0.11 2.17 -7.10
N ARG A 19 -0.34 3.20 -7.83
CA ARG A 19 -0.30 4.58 -7.36
C ARG A 19 -1.08 4.76 -6.06
N ALA A 20 -2.30 4.21 -6.00
CA ALA A 20 -3.12 4.29 -4.80
C ALA A 20 -2.48 3.58 -3.60
N ALA A 21 -1.90 2.38 -3.80
CA ALA A 21 -1.22 1.63 -2.74
C ALA A 21 -0.05 2.43 -2.19
N ARG A 22 0.81 2.95 -3.08
CA ARG A 22 1.99 3.73 -2.69
C ARG A 22 1.63 5.03 -1.97
N SER A 23 0.64 5.77 -2.46
CA SER A 23 0.18 7.02 -1.85
C SER A 23 -0.39 6.79 -0.44
N ASN A 24 -1.24 5.78 -0.26
CA ASN A 24 -1.82 5.48 1.05
C ASN A 24 -0.79 4.93 2.03
N LEU A 25 0.14 4.06 1.60
CA LEU A 25 1.24 3.60 2.45
C LEU A 25 2.19 4.72 2.86
N THR A 26 2.52 5.62 1.93
CA THR A 26 3.37 6.79 2.21
C THR A 26 2.69 7.71 3.24
N ALA A 27 1.39 7.95 3.09
CA ALA A 27 0.63 8.74 4.03
C ALA A 27 0.47 8.05 5.40
N LEU A 28 0.25 6.73 5.40
CA LEU A 28 0.20 5.91 6.62
C LEU A 28 1.53 6.01 7.38
N GLN A 29 2.65 5.81 6.70
CA GLN A 29 3.98 5.99 7.27
C GLN A 29 4.17 7.41 7.82
N ALA A 30 3.79 8.44 7.06
CA ALA A 30 3.92 9.84 7.47
C ALA A 30 3.03 10.22 8.67
N SER A 31 1.99 9.44 8.97
CA SER A 31 1.15 9.64 10.16
C SER A 31 1.83 9.20 11.47
N LEU A 32 2.95 8.49 11.38
CA LEU A 32 3.65 7.91 12.52
C LEU A 32 4.79 8.80 13.01
N PRO A 33 5.19 8.66 14.30
CA PRO A 33 6.44 9.24 14.79
C PRO A 33 7.64 8.69 13.99
N ALA A 34 8.64 9.53 13.73
CA ALA A 34 9.78 9.20 12.86
C ALA A 34 10.49 7.86 13.21
N PHE A 35 10.64 7.55 14.50
CA PHE A 35 11.27 6.30 14.97
C PHE A 35 10.42 5.03 14.75
N SER A 36 9.14 5.16 14.41
CA SER A 36 8.20 4.06 14.16
C SER A 36 7.98 3.77 12.67
N THR A 37 8.70 4.46 11.79
CA THR A 37 8.46 4.42 10.33
C THR A 37 9.20 3.30 9.60
N LEU A 38 10.15 2.62 10.26
CA LEU A 38 11.04 1.66 9.61
C LEU A 38 10.25 0.48 9.02
N SER A 39 9.36 -0.13 9.80
CA SER A 39 8.57 -1.28 9.33
C SER A 39 7.67 -0.94 8.14
N TYR A 40 7.07 0.25 8.12
CA TYR A 40 6.31 0.73 6.96
C TYR A 40 7.20 1.10 5.76
N THR A 41 8.46 1.46 5.99
CA THR A 41 9.46 1.63 4.91
C THR A 41 9.73 0.30 4.23
N GLU A 42 9.89 -0.77 5.01
CA GLU A 42 10.12 -2.12 4.49
C GLU A 42 8.93 -2.59 3.65
N VAL A 43 7.69 -2.37 4.12
CA VAL A 43 6.47 -2.67 3.33
C VAL A 43 6.45 -1.89 2.00
N LEU A 44 6.81 -0.61 2.00
CA LEU A 44 6.91 0.19 0.77
C LEU A 44 7.95 -0.38 -0.20
N LEU A 45 9.13 -0.79 0.28
CA LEU A 45 10.16 -1.39 -0.55
C LEU A 45 9.72 -2.74 -1.11
N THR A 46 9.06 -3.58 -0.31
CA THR A 46 8.49 -4.85 -0.78
C THR A 46 7.43 -4.60 -1.85
N LEU A 47 6.57 -3.59 -1.68
CA LEU A 47 5.59 -3.19 -2.71
C LEU A 47 6.27 -2.76 -4.01
N GLU A 48 7.30 -1.92 -3.93
CA GLU A 48 8.04 -1.45 -5.10
C GLU A 48 8.76 -2.59 -5.82
N ALA A 49 9.23 -3.61 -5.09
CA ALA A 49 9.85 -4.80 -5.67
C ALA A 49 8.84 -5.82 -6.23
N ALA A 50 7.60 -5.83 -5.74
CA ALA A 50 6.54 -6.77 -6.15
C ALA A 50 5.91 -6.45 -7.52
N THR A 51 6.40 -5.42 -8.21
CA THR A 51 5.85 -4.96 -9.49
C THR A 51 6.95 -4.55 -10.46
N ASP A 52 6.70 -4.78 -11.75
CA ASP A 52 7.54 -4.33 -12.87
C ASP A 52 7.16 -2.92 -13.38
N LEU A 53 6.18 -2.28 -12.72
CA LEU A 53 5.75 -0.94 -13.06
C LEU A 53 6.75 0.13 -12.59
N PRO A 54 6.90 1.24 -13.33
CA PRO A 54 7.65 2.40 -12.84
C PRO A 54 7.08 2.90 -11.52
N ILE A 55 7.95 3.20 -10.56
CA ILE A 55 7.57 3.71 -9.24
C ILE A 55 6.83 5.06 -9.42
N PRO A 56 5.53 5.15 -9.09
CA PRO A 56 4.79 6.38 -9.24
C PRO A 56 5.16 7.37 -8.13
N ALA A 57 5.03 8.67 -8.40
CA ALA A 57 5.05 9.66 -7.33
C ALA A 57 3.89 9.40 -6.35
N ALA A 58 4.13 9.62 -5.05
CA ALA A 58 3.05 9.63 -4.07
C ALA A 58 2.17 10.87 -4.30
N GLU A 59 0.86 10.66 -4.28
CA GLU A 59 -0.15 11.71 -4.42
C GLU A 59 -0.80 12.02 -3.07
N PRO A 60 -1.30 13.25 -2.85
CA PRO A 60 -2.09 13.58 -1.67
C PRO A 60 -3.31 12.67 -1.53
N VAL A 61 -3.55 12.18 -0.32
CA VAL A 61 -4.71 11.33 0.03
C VAL A 61 -5.78 12.15 0.75
N ALA A 62 -7.04 11.74 0.64
CA ALA A 62 -8.19 12.50 1.13
C ALA A 62 -8.35 12.51 2.66
N THR A 63 -7.62 11.67 3.38
CA THR A 63 -7.75 11.49 4.84
C THR A 63 -6.37 11.36 5.48
N GLY A 64 -6.22 11.87 6.70
CA GLY A 64 -5.07 11.62 7.56
C GLY A 64 -5.35 10.58 8.65
N ASP A 65 -6.54 9.96 8.65
CA ASP A 65 -6.93 8.95 9.62
C ASP A 65 -6.19 7.64 9.36
N ARG A 66 -5.45 7.16 10.35
CA ARG A 66 -4.52 6.04 10.21
C ARG A 66 -5.21 4.73 9.83
N ASP A 67 -6.34 4.44 10.48
CA ASP A 67 -7.11 3.22 10.22
C ASP A 67 -7.64 3.21 8.79
N ARG A 68 -8.15 4.35 8.30
CA ARG A 68 -8.59 4.48 6.91
C ARG A 68 -7.44 4.36 5.92
N LEU A 69 -6.28 4.95 6.23
CA LEU A 69 -5.09 4.85 5.37
C LEU A 69 -4.63 3.39 5.23
N TYR A 70 -4.63 2.63 6.33
CA TYR A 70 -4.36 1.19 6.29
C TYR A 70 -5.36 0.45 5.40
N VAL A 71 -6.67 0.64 5.61
CA VAL A 71 -7.70 -0.03 4.79
C VAL A 71 -7.55 0.32 3.31
N HIS A 72 -7.31 1.60 2.98
CA HIS A 72 -7.12 2.04 1.60
C HIS A 72 -5.85 1.50 0.97
N ALA A 73 -4.74 1.45 1.71
CA ALA A 73 -3.50 0.82 1.25
C ALA A 73 -3.72 -0.67 0.96
N ARG A 74 -4.27 -1.41 1.92
CA ARG A 74 -4.54 -2.85 1.80
C ARG A 74 -5.44 -3.17 0.60
N SER A 75 -6.58 -2.48 0.47
CA SER A 75 -7.49 -2.67 -0.67
C SER A 75 -6.89 -2.24 -2.02
N ALA A 76 -5.93 -1.30 -2.04
CA ALA A 76 -5.21 -0.96 -3.27
C ALA A 76 -4.20 -2.05 -3.66
N VAL A 77 -3.51 -2.66 -2.69
CA VAL A 77 -2.61 -3.80 -2.95
C VAL A 77 -3.41 -5.03 -3.40
N GLU A 78 -4.57 -5.30 -2.82
CA GLU A 78 -5.48 -6.37 -3.29
C GLU A 78 -5.88 -6.18 -4.75
N ARG A 79 -6.31 -4.97 -5.14
CA ARG A 79 -6.62 -4.64 -6.54
C ARG A 79 -5.40 -4.74 -7.45
N LEU A 80 -4.22 -4.41 -6.94
CA LEU A 80 -2.97 -4.58 -7.68
C LEU A 80 -2.69 -6.07 -7.95
N ALA A 81 -2.99 -6.94 -6.98
CA ALA A 81 -2.80 -8.39 -7.08
C ALA A 81 -3.77 -9.06 -8.07
N GLU A 82 -4.98 -8.51 -8.25
CA GLU A 82 -5.93 -8.96 -9.28
C GLU A 82 -5.41 -8.78 -10.71
N HIS A 83 -4.43 -7.89 -10.90
CA HIS A 83 -3.94 -7.49 -12.22
C HIS A 83 -2.42 -7.68 -12.39
N GLY A 84 -1.71 -8.19 -11.38
CA GLY A 84 -0.25 -8.29 -11.32
C GLY A 84 0.29 -9.64 -10.82
N ASP A 85 1.53 -9.64 -10.32
CA ASP A 85 2.12 -10.81 -9.65
C ASP A 85 1.46 -11.03 -8.29
N ARG A 86 0.53 -11.98 -8.28
CA ARG A 86 -0.29 -12.29 -7.12
C ARG A 86 0.54 -12.72 -5.91
N LEU A 87 1.59 -13.52 -6.09
CA LEU A 87 2.33 -14.07 -4.95
C LEU A 87 3.14 -12.98 -4.25
N GLY A 88 3.86 -12.15 -5.01
CA GLY A 88 4.61 -11.02 -4.45
C GLY A 88 3.70 -10.04 -3.70
N LEU A 89 2.51 -9.79 -4.23
CA LEU A 89 1.56 -8.85 -3.62
C LEU A 89 0.79 -9.42 -2.42
N GLU A 90 0.57 -10.74 -2.38
CA GLU A 90 0.07 -11.42 -1.17
C GLU A 90 1.06 -11.33 -0.01
N LEU A 91 2.38 -11.37 -0.29
CA LEU A 91 3.41 -11.12 0.73
C LEU A 91 3.38 -9.67 1.23
N VAL A 92 3.22 -8.69 0.33
CA VAL A 92 3.07 -7.27 0.73
C VAL A 92 1.87 -7.08 1.65
N ILE A 93 0.74 -7.74 1.38
CA ILE A 93 -0.45 -7.68 2.24
C ILE A 93 -0.15 -8.30 3.60
N ALA A 94 0.50 -9.46 3.63
CA ALA A 94 0.85 -10.13 4.89
C ALA A 94 1.79 -9.27 5.75
N ASP A 95 2.80 -8.66 5.14
CA ASP A 95 3.73 -7.75 5.82
C ASP A 95 3.00 -6.50 6.34
N LEU A 96 2.14 -5.89 5.52
CA LEU A 96 1.33 -4.75 5.94
C LEU A 96 0.40 -5.09 7.11
N ASP A 97 -0.30 -6.22 7.05
CA ASP A 97 -1.21 -6.68 8.10
C ASP A 97 -0.44 -6.97 9.40
N ALA A 98 0.77 -7.54 9.32
CA ALA A 98 1.62 -7.80 10.47
C ALA A 98 2.12 -6.50 11.12
N VAL A 99 2.62 -5.56 10.33
CA VAL A 99 3.09 -4.24 10.82
C VAL A 99 1.94 -3.45 11.41
N TRP A 100 0.78 -3.44 10.76
CA TRP A 100 -0.42 -2.79 11.27
C TRP A 100 -0.86 -3.38 12.62
N SER A 101 -0.90 -4.72 12.71
CA SER A 101 -1.29 -5.39 13.96
C SER A 101 -0.34 -5.06 15.10
N ASP A 102 0.96 -4.93 14.83
CA ASP A 102 1.94 -4.55 15.85
C ASP A 102 1.81 -3.09 16.27
N ASP A 103 1.60 -2.18 15.31
CA ASP A 103 1.37 -0.75 15.55
C ASP A 103 0.08 -0.50 16.36
N VAL A 104 -1.02 -1.20 16.06
CA VAL A 104 -2.25 -1.12 16.87
C VAL A 104 -2.02 -1.63 18.29
N ARG A 105 -1.31 -2.75 18.44
CA ARG A 105 -1.02 -3.36 19.75
C ARG A 105 -0.11 -2.48 20.62
N THR A 106 0.86 -1.81 20.01
CA THR A 106 1.84 -0.97 20.72
C THR A 106 1.38 0.47 20.87
N GLY A 107 0.64 1.01 19.90
CA GLY A 107 0.07 2.35 19.92
C GLY A 107 -1.13 2.49 20.87
N GLY A 108 -1.89 1.42 21.13
CA GLY A 108 -2.95 1.40 22.14
C GLY A 108 -2.45 1.29 23.59
N ALA A 109 -1.18 0.95 23.81
CA ALA A 109 -0.60 0.82 25.15
C ALA A 109 -0.25 2.17 25.82
N GLY A 110 -0.48 3.30 25.13
CA GLY A 110 -0.30 4.65 25.66
C GLY A 110 -1.46 5.16 26.54
N ASP A 111 -2.61 4.47 26.54
CA ASP A 111 -3.79 4.81 27.36
C ASP A 111 -3.98 3.81 28.52
N LEU A 112 -2.91 3.55 29.29
CA LEU A 112 -3.06 2.96 30.62
C LEU A 112 -3.13 4.10 31.65
N PRO A 113 -4.24 4.22 32.42
CA PRO A 113 -4.36 5.21 33.50
C PRO A 113 -3.35 5.00 34.62
#